data_AF-A0A7W0HFR3-F1
#
_entry.id   AF-A0A7W0HFR3-F1
#
_cell.length_a   1.000
_cell.length_b   1.000
_cell.length_c   1.000
_cell.angle_alpha   90.00
_cell.angle_beta   90.00
_cell.angle_gamma   90.00
#
_symmetry.space_group_name_H-M   'P 1'
#
loop_
_entity.id
_entity.type
_entity.pdbx_description
1 polymer ?
#
loop_
_entity_poly.entity_id
_entity_poly.type
_entity_poly.pdbx_seq_one_letter_code
_entity_poly.pdbx_strand_id
1 'polypeptide(L)'
;MLRLFRFAVIAVVALAPLTHDLDAQGRRIVAIGDVHGAHEQFVAILMHTGLIDATQRWTGGATTLVQTGDYTDRGAKVRDVLDLLIAIEERARAGGGMAITLLGNHEMLNLLGEMRDVTPEICVAFADSKSEARREASWTQYQALALSRAKARQAAAAVYQQTRDAWMASHPLGCLEYREALGARGQYGKWLRTKSIATTVDGTLFMHAGINPD
;
A
#
# COMPACT_ATOMS: atom_id res chain seq x y z
N MET A 1 34.73 62.81 14.32
CA MET A 1 33.49 62.05 13.99
C MET A 1 33.87 60.89 13.08
N LEU A 2 33.97 59.69 13.63
CA LEU A 2 34.40 58.48 12.94
C LEU A 2 33.14 57.75 12.41
N ARG A 3 32.94 57.68 11.09
CA ARG A 3 31.83 56.93 10.48
C ARG A 3 32.27 55.48 10.27
N LEU A 4 31.76 54.56 11.10
CA LEU A 4 31.87 53.12 10.85
C LEU A 4 30.94 52.71 9.70
N PHE A 5 31.51 52.20 8.61
CA PHE A 5 30.79 51.42 7.62
C PHE A 5 30.55 50.01 8.16
N ARG A 6 29.30 49.64 8.42
CA ARG A 6 28.89 48.25 8.67
C ARG A 6 28.66 47.57 7.32
N PHE A 7 29.58 46.70 6.91
CA PHE A 7 29.29 45.71 5.87
C PHE A 7 28.48 44.58 6.50
N ALA A 8 27.21 44.44 6.10
CA ALA A 8 26.43 43.25 6.38
C ALA A 8 26.75 42.20 5.31
N VAL A 9 27.54 41.19 5.67
CA VAL A 9 27.73 40.01 4.83
C VAL A 9 26.50 39.12 5.05
N ILE A 10 25.60 39.10 4.08
CA ILE A 10 24.52 38.12 4.03
C ILE A 10 25.13 36.83 3.49
N ALA A 11 25.41 35.88 4.37
CA ALA A 11 25.80 34.54 3.99
C ALA A 11 24.57 33.82 3.42
N VAL A 12 24.50 33.70 2.10
CA VAL A 12 23.56 32.80 1.44
C VAL A 12 24.08 31.39 1.68
N VAL A 13 23.51 30.70 2.67
CA VAL A 13 23.73 29.27 2.85
C VAL A 13 22.96 28.58 1.73
N ALA A 14 23.66 28.20 0.66
CA ALA A 14 23.14 27.27 -0.31
C ALA A 14 22.93 25.93 0.40
N LEU A 15 21.68 25.54 0.63
CA LEU A 15 21.34 24.14 0.94
C LEU A 15 21.65 23.33 -0.32
N ALA A 16 22.90 22.91 -0.48
CA ALA A 16 23.20 21.80 -1.36
C ALA A 16 22.48 20.56 -0.78
N PRO A 17 21.72 19.80 -1.58
CA PRO A 17 21.21 18.54 -1.10
C PRO A 17 22.41 17.68 -0.70
N LEU A 18 22.49 17.28 0.56
CA LEU A 18 23.44 16.29 1.06
C LEU A 18 23.02 14.91 0.53
N THR A 19 23.11 14.71 -0.77
CA THR A 19 23.18 13.36 -1.34
C THR A 19 24.65 13.00 -1.33
N HIS A 20 25.08 12.31 -0.28
CA HIS A 20 26.34 11.58 -0.34
C HIS A 20 26.15 10.42 -1.32
N ASP A 21 26.59 10.61 -2.56
CA ASP A 21 26.90 9.49 -3.44
C ASP A 21 28.15 8.84 -2.84
N LEU A 22 27.93 7.89 -1.94
CA LEU A 22 28.97 6.95 -1.55
C LEU A 22 29.23 6.10 -2.79
N ASP A 23 30.31 6.43 -3.52
CA ASP A 23 30.86 5.70 -4.67
C ASP A 23 30.23 4.31 -4.89
N ALA A 24 29.16 4.26 -5.68
CA ALA A 24 28.52 3.00 -6.03
C ALA A 24 28.97 2.60 -7.43
N GLN A 25 30.00 1.78 -7.50
CA GLN A 25 30.34 1.00 -8.69
C GLN A 25 29.24 -0.06 -9.02
N GLY A 26 28.16 -0.12 -8.21
CA GLY A 26 26.98 -0.96 -8.37
C GLY A 26 25.74 -0.22 -8.92
N ARG A 27 24.67 -0.98 -9.19
CA ARG A 27 23.41 -0.41 -9.70
C ARG A 27 22.73 0.40 -8.58
N ARG A 28 22.23 1.59 -8.92
CA ARG A 28 21.49 2.44 -7.96
C ARG A 28 20.31 1.69 -7.35
N ILE A 29 20.16 1.74 -6.03
CA ILE A 29 19.00 1.22 -5.30
C ILE A 29 18.27 2.39 -4.64
N VAL A 30 16.95 2.44 -4.77
CA VAL A 30 16.08 3.37 -4.05
C VAL A 30 15.10 2.54 -3.22
N ALA A 31 15.16 2.66 -1.90
CA ALA A 31 14.24 1.99 -1.00
C ALA A 31 13.20 2.99 -0.46
N ILE A 32 11.92 2.63 -0.50
CA ILE A 32 10.81 3.44 0.01
C ILE A 32 9.99 2.59 0.98
N GLY A 33 9.78 3.13 2.18
CA GLY A 33 9.00 2.52 3.25
C GLY A 33 7.49 2.65 3.07
N ASP A 34 6.82 2.77 4.20
CA ASP A 34 5.37 2.86 4.35
C ASP A 34 4.78 3.97 3.46
N VAL A 35 3.73 3.60 2.72
CA VAL A 35 2.96 4.52 1.87
C VAL A 35 1.55 4.71 2.42
N HIS A 36 0.93 3.66 2.98
CA HIS A 36 -0.40 3.73 3.60
C HIS A 36 -1.45 4.50 2.77
N GLY A 37 -1.61 4.14 1.49
CA GLY A 37 -2.58 4.79 0.62
C GLY A 37 -2.35 6.30 0.40
N ALA A 38 -1.15 6.84 0.65
CA ALA A 38 -0.77 8.23 0.39
C ALA A 38 -0.23 8.39 -1.04
N HIS A 39 -1.10 8.19 -2.04
CA HIS A 39 -0.72 8.11 -3.44
C HIS A 39 0.02 9.38 -3.94
N GLU A 40 -0.48 10.57 -3.63
CA GLU A 40 0.12 11.82 -4.08
C GLU A 40 1.55 12.00 -3.54
N GLN A 41 1.77 11.66 -2.26
CA GLN A 41 3.08 11.72 -1.62
C GLN A 41 4.01 10.66 -2.18
N PHE A 42 3.51 9.45 -2.44
CA PHE A 42 4.30 8.40 -3.06
C PHE A 42 4.76 8.77 -4.48
N VAL A 43 3.86 9.30 -5.30
CA VAL A 43 4.20 9.85 -6.63
C VAL A 43 5.25 10.95 -6.51
N ALA A 44 5.11 11.88 -5.55
CA ALA A 44 6.09 12.94 -5.33
C ALA A 44 7.49 12.38 -4.99
N ILE A 45 7.58 11.36 -4.13
CA ILE A 45 8.85 10.69 -3.79
C ILE A 45 9.45 10.02 -5.04
N LEU A 46 8.65 9.28 -5.81
CA LEU A 46 9.10 8.59 -7.02
C LEU A 46 9.60 9.58 -8.09
N MET A 47 8.94 10.73 -8.24
CA MET A 47 9.38 11.79 -9.13
C MET A 47 10.67 12.45 -8.64
N HIS A 48 10.75 12.77 -7.35
CA HIS A 48 11.94 13.41 -6.77
C HIS A 48 13.19 12.52 -6.84
N THR A 49 13.00 11.20 -6.74
CA THR A 49 14.06 10.20 -6.90
C THR A 49 14.36 9.86 -8.36
N GLY A 50 13.63 10.45 -9.32
CA GLY A 50 13.82 10.21 -10.76
C GLY A 50 13.36 8.84 -11.26
N LEU A 51 12.60 8.10 -10.44
CA LEU A 51 12.09 6.78 -10.81
C LEU A 51 10.95 6.87 -11.82
N ILE A 52 10.15 7.94 -11.76
CA ILE A 52 9.07 8.21 -12.71
C ILE A 52 9.06 9.67 -13.21
N ASP A 53 8.48 9.88 -14.40
CA ASP A 53 8.18 11.22 -14.92
C ASP A 53 6.83 11.78 -14.42
N ALA A 54 6.49 13.01 -14.83
CA ALA A 54 5.21 13.66 -14.50
C ALA A 54 3.97 12.94 -15.06
N THR A 55 4.16 11.99 -15.99
CA THR A 55 3.11 11.09 -16.51
C THR A 55 3.12 9.72 -15.83
N GLN A 56 3.87 9.58 -14.74
CA GLN A 56 4.08 8.35 -13.97
C GLN A 56 4.70 7.20 -14.78
N ARG A 57 5.42 7.49 -15.86
CA ARG A 57 6.16 6.48 -16.62
C ARG A 57 7.55 6.30 -16.03
N TRP A 58 8.06 5.07 -16.09
CA TRP A 58 9.39 4.75 -15.57
C TRP A 58 10.49 5.53 -16.29
N THR A 59 11.32 6.23 -15.51
CA THR A 59 12.52 6.94 -15.96
C THR A 59 13.76 6.58 -15.15
N GLY A 60 13.63 5.63 -14.20
CA GLY A 60 14.73 5.20 -13.33
C GLY A 60 15.85 4.43 -14.05
N GLY A 61 15.73 4.17 -15.35
CA GLY A 61 16.73 3.43 -16.14
C GLY A 61 17.05 2.09 -15.49
N ALA A 62 18.34 1.84 -15.20
CA ALA A 62 18.85 0.62 -14.58
C ALA A 62 18.63 0.50 -13.06
N THR A 63 17.99 1.48 -12.42
CA THR A 63 17.76 1.56 -10.96
C THR A 63 16.87 0.41 -10.47
N THR A 64 17.14 -0.06 -9.25
CA THR A 64 16.26 -0.96 -8.51
C THR A 64 15.44 -0.16 -7.48
N LEU A 65 14.11 -0.14 -7.62
CA LEU A 65 13.20 0.28 -6.56
C LEU A 65 12.92 -0.90 -5.63
N VAL A 66 13.02 -0.69 -4.32
CA VAL A 66 12.53 -1.62 -3.29
C VAL A 66 11.45 -0.90 -2.48
N GLN A 67 10.19 -1.28 -2.66
CA GLN A 67 9.11 -0.86 -1.78
C GLN A 67 8.99 -1.90 -0.65
N THR A 68 9.13 -1.47 0.60
CA THR A 68 9.33 -2.39 1.74
C THR A 68 8.05 -2.79 2.47
N GLY A 69 6.87 -2.75 1.84
CA GLY A 69 5.58 -3.09 2.48
C GLY A 69 4.84 -1.88 3.07
N ASP A 70 3.64 -2.12 3.59
CA ASP A 70 2.74 -1.13 4.19
C ASP A 70 2.33 0.00 3.21
N TYR A 71 1.85 -0.40 2.04
CA TYR A 71 1.25 0.50 1.05
C TYR A 71 -0.28 0.47 1.04
N THR A 72 -0.86 -0.50 1.74
CA THR A 72 -2.29 -0.58 2.04
C THR A 72 -2.66 0.12 3.36
N ASP A 73 -3.96 0.20 3.62
CA ASP A 73 -4.57 0.75 4.85
C ASP A 73 -4.31 2.24 5.14
N ARG A 74 -5.10 2.78 6.10
CA ARG A 74 -5.09 4.17 6.59
C ARG A 74 -5.49 5.26 5.58
N GLY A 75 -4.76 5.41 4.46
CA GLY A 75 -5.02 6.45 3.46
C GLY A 75 -6.03 6.03 2.39
N ALA A 76 -6.86 6.96 1.91
CA ALA A 76 -7.97 6.65 1.01
C ALA A 76 -7.57 6.16 -0.40
N LYS A 77 -6.32 6.36 -0.82
CA LYS A 77 -5.85 6.09 -2.20
C LYS A 77 -5.18 4.73 -2.36
N VAL A 78 -5.56 3.73 -1.55
CA VAL A 78 -4.98 2.36 -1.63
C VAL A 78 -5.08 1.78 -3.05
N ARG A 79 -6.22 1.97 -3.72
CA ARG A 79 -6.42 1.49 -5.09
C ARG A 79 -5.38 2.08 -6.05
N ASP A 80 -5.22 3.41 -6.02
CA ASP A 80 -4.28 4.12 -6.88
C ASP A 80 -2.83 3.71 -6.61
N VAL A 81 -2.46 3.50 -5.33
CA VAL A 81 -1.13 3.01 -4.95
C VAL A 81 -0.87 1.60 -5.50
N LEU A 82 -1.85 0.69 -5.37
CA LEU A 82 -1.72 -0.67 -5.89
C LEU A 82 -1.59 -0.68 -7.43
N ASP A 83 -2.42 0.09 -8.12
CA ASP A 83 -2.37 0.22 -9.58
C ASP A 83 -1.01 0.78 -10.04
N LEU A 84 -0.48 1.78 -9.33
CA LEU A 84 0.82 2.37 -9.61
C LEU A 84 1.97 1.37 -9.40
N LEU A 85 1.98 0.64 -8.29
CA LEU A 85 3.02 -0.38 -8.01
C LEU A 85 3.01 -1.48 -9.05
N ILE A 86 1.83 -2.01 -9.42
CA ILE A 86 1.68 -3.00 -10.49
C ILE A 86 2.27 -2.48 -11.80
N ALA A 87 1.94 -1.24 -12.18
CA ALA A 87 2.42 -0.64 -13.42
C ALA A 87 3.93 -0.38 -13.40
N ILE A 88 4.50 0.07 -12.28
CA ILE A 88 5.93 0.34 -12.14
C ILE A 88 6.74 -0.95 -12.25
N GLU A 89 6.28 -2.07 -11.71
CA GLU A 89 6.97 -3.37 -11.84
C GLU A 89 7.18 -3.79 -13.29
N GLU A 90 6.16 -3.63 -14.13
CA GLU A 90 6.25 -3.93 -15.56
C GLU A 90 7.16 -2.92 -16.29
N ARG A 91 6.96 -1.63 -16.04
CA ARG A 91 7.69 -0.54 -16.73
C ARG A 91 9.16 -0.50 -16.35
N ALA A 92 9.50 -0.76 -15.09
CA ALA A 92 10.89 -0.84 -14.63
C ALA A 92 11.63 -1.95 -15.36
N ARG A 93 11.04 -3.15 -15.44
CA ARG A 93 11.60 -4.29 -16.17
C ARG A 93 11.81 -3.96 -17.65
N ALA A 94 10.81 -3.37 -18.29
CA ALA A 94 10.90 -2.96 -19.70
C ALA A 94 11.97 -1.89 -19.94
N GLY A 95 12.19 -0.99 -18.97
CA GLY A 95 13.22 0.06 -19.00
C GLY A 95 14.62 -0.40 -18.57
N GLY A 96 14.84 -1.71 -18.37
CA GLY A 96 16.12 -2.27 -17.96
C GLY A 96 16.45 -2.12 -16.47
N GLY A 97 15.51 -1.63 -15.67
CA GLY A 97 15.58 -1.55 -14.21
C GLY A 97 14.79 -2.66 -13.52
N MET A 98 14.49 -2.46 -12.25
CA MET A 98 13.71 -3.40 -11.45
C MET A 98 12.88 -2.66 -10.41
N ALA A 99 11.68 -3.14 -10.13
CA ALA A 99 10.92 -2.73 -8.96
C ALA A 99 10.49 -3.98 -8.20
N ILE A 100 10.83 -4.02 -6.92
CA ILE A 100 10.50 -5.11 -6.00
C ILE A 100 9.56 -4.54 -4.95
N THR A 101 8.35 -5.09 -4.90
CA THR A 101 7.37 -4.77 -3.85
C THR A 101 7.35 -5.91 -2.84
N LEU A 102 7.60 -5.60 -1.57
CA LEU A 102 7.55 -6.56 -0.48
C LEU A 102 6.20 -6.53 0.23
N LEU A 103 5.90 -7.55 1.04
CA LEU A 103 4.72 -7.54 1.92
C LEU A 103 5.08 -6.95 3.27
N GLY A 104 4.33 -5.96 3.71
CA GLY A 104 4.31 -5.47 5.09
C GLY A 104 3.29 -6.20 5.95
N ASN A 105 3.15 -5.80 7.21
CA ASN A 105 2.12 -6.40 8.06
C ASN A 105 0.71 -6.01 7.61
N HIS A 106 0.50 -4.82 7.04
CA HIS A 106 -0.82 -4.41 6.57
C HIS A 106 -1.30 -5.24 5.36
N GLU A 107 -0.40 -5.56 4.42
CA GLU A 107 -0.77 -6.48 3.34
C GLU A 107 -1.11 -7.88 3.87
N MET A 108 -0.37 -8.36 4.88
CA MET A 108 -0.66 -9.65 5.51
C MET A 108 -1.99 -9.67 6.25
N LEU A 109 -2.31 -8.61 7.02
CA LEU A 109 -3.61 -8.45 7.69
C LEU A 109 -4.74 -8.52 6.66
N ASN A 110 -4.63 -7.76 5.58
CA ASN A 110 -5.61 -7.76 4.49
C ASN A 110 -5.75 -9.13 3.80
N LEU A 111 -4.64 -9.83 3.53
CA LEU A 111 -4.66 -11.16 2.93
C LEU A 111 -5.31 -12.22 3.83
N LEU A 112 -5.24 -12.04 5.15
CA LEU A 112 -5.91 -12.85 6.17
C LEU A 112 -7.38 -12.41 6.40
N GLY A 113 -7.81 -11.30 5.82
CA GLY A 113 -9.15 -10.74 5.98
C GLY A 113 -9.35 -9.93 7.27
N GLU A 114 -8.25 -9.55 7.94
CA GLU A 114 -8.24 -8.67 9.10
C GLU A 114 -8.22 -7.22 8.63
N MET A 115 -9.34 -6.51 8.79
CA MET A 115 -9.55 -5.17 8.22
C MET A 115 -9.52 -4.05 9.27
N ARG A 116 -8.88 -4.27 10.41
CA ARG A 116 -8.93 -3.34 11.56
C ARG A 116 -8.38 -1.94 11.24
N ASP A 117 -7.51 -1.83 10.24
CA ASP A 117 -6.84 -0.59 9.82
C ASP A 117 -7.40 -0.02 8.50
N VAL A 118 -8.46 -0.65 7.97
CA VAL A 118 -9.17 -0.21 6.77
C VAL A 118 -10.19 0.86 7.17
N THR A 119 -10.03 2.06 6.62
CA THR A 119 -10.94 3.18 6.88
C THR A 119 -12.16 3.14 5.97
N PRO A 120 -13.28 3.79 6.35
CA PRO A 120 -14.45 3.91 5.48
C PRO A 120 -14.13 4.54 4.13
N GLU A 121 -13.20 5.50 4.08
CA GLU A 121 -12.80 6.18 2.84
C GLU A 121 -12.12 5.22 1.86
N ILE A 122 -11.32 4.26 2.38
CA ILE A 122 -10.75 3.18 1.56
C ILE A 122 -11.87 2.34 0.96
N CYS A 123 -12.85 1.93 1.78
CA CYS A 123 -13.98 1.14 1.28
C CYS A 123 -14.72 1.89 0.17
N VAL A 124 -15.05 3.16 0.36
CA VAL A 124 -15.75 3.98 -0.64
C VAL A 124 -15.01 4.03 -1.98
N ALA A 125 -13.68 4.07 -1.98
CA ALA A 125 -12.87 4.02 -3.21
C ALA A 125 -13.02 2.70 -3.99
N PHE A 126 -13.62 1.67 -3.41
CA PHE A 126 -13.92 0.39 -4.04
C PHE A 126 -15.39 0.16 -4.37
N ALA A 127 -16.28 1.06 -3.94
CA ALA A 127 -17.70 0.96 -4.25
C ALA A 127 -17.96 1.10 -5.76
N ASP A 128 -18.99 0.40 -6.24
CA ASP A 128 -19.49 0.47 -7.60
C ASP A 128 -21.02 0.50 -7.62
N SER A 129 -21.61 0.56 -8.82
CA SER A 129 -23.07 0.61 -8.99
C SER A 129 -23.81 -0.65 -8.50
N LYS A 130 -23.08 -1.74 -8.18
CA LYS A 130 -23.62 -3.01 -7.69
C LYS A 130 -23.40 -3.19 -6.20
N SER A 131 -22.77 -2.24 -5.51
CA SER A 131 -22.42 -2.42 -4.10
C SER A 131 -23.60 -2.66 -3.17
N GLU A 132 -24.74 -2.00 -3.39
CA GLU A 132 -25.93 -2.26 -2.56
C GLU A 132 -26.49 -3.66 -2.81
N ALA A 133 -26.57 -4.08 -4.08
CA ALA A 133 -27.01 -5.43 -4.42
C ALA A 133 -26.07 -6.51 -3.84
N ARG A 134 -24.76 -6.25 -3.81
CA ARG A 134 -23.77 -7.13 -3.19
C ARG A 134 -23.99 -7.25 -1.68
N ARG A 135 -24.26 -6.14 -0.99
CA ARG A 135 -24.57 -6.13 0.45
C ARG A 135 -25.82 -6.94 0.77
N GLU A 136 -26.89 -6.78 0.02
CA GLU A 136 -28.12 -7.58 0.19
C GLU A 136 -27.88 -9.08 -0.05
N ALA A 137 -27.13 -9.42 -1.09
CA ALA A 137 -26.77 -10.80 -1.36
C ALA A 137 -25.93 -11.42 -0.23
N SER A 138 -24.95 -10.68 0.30
CA SER A 138 -24.12 -11.11 1.43
C SER A 138 -24.92 -11.22 2.73
N TRP A 139 -25.88 -10.34 2.98
CA TRP A 139 -26.82 -10.48 4.10
C TRP A 139 -27.63 -11.78 3.99
N THR A 140 -28.13 -12.09 2.80
CA THR A 140 -28.87 -13.35 2.54
C THR A 140 -28.00 -14.58 2.81
N GLN A 141 -26.73 -14.55 2.40
CA GLN A 141 -25.77 -15.62 2.68
C GLN A 141 -25.48 -15.75 4.18
N TYR A 142 -25.33 -14.63 4.88
CA TYR A 142 -25.16 -14.61 6.33
C TYR A 142 -26.35 -15.25 7.05
N GLN A 143 -27.58 -14.92 6.67
CA GLN A 143 -28.79 -15.53 7.24
C GLN A 143 -28.83 -17.05 7.02
N ALA A 144 -28.50 -17.51 5.81
CA ALA A 144 -28.43 -18.94 5.50
C ALA A 144 -27.35 -19.65 6.34
N LEU A 145 -26.19 -19.02 6.53
CA LEU A 145 -25.12 -19.55 7.37
C LEU A 145 -25.56 -19.63 8.84
N ALA A 146 -26.17 -18.58 9.38
CA ALA A 146 -26.68 -18.55 10.75
C ALA A 146 -27.70 -19.67 11.00
N LEU A 147 -28.64 -19.88 10.06
CA LEU A 147 -29.61 -20.97 10.13
C LEU A 147 -28.95 -22.35 10.10
N SER A 148 -27.93 -22.56 9.26
CA SER A 148 -27.23 -23.84 9.18
C SER A 148 -26.45 -24.15 10.46
N ARG A 149 -25.82 -23.14 11.09
CA ARG A 149 -25.10 -23.27 12.36
C ARG A 149 -26.04 -23.57 13.53
N ALA A 150 -27.21 -22.93 13.57
CA ALA A 150 -28.25 -23.21 14.55
C ALA A 150 -28.75 -24.66 14.45
N LYS A 151 -28.97 -25.17 13.22
CA LYS A 151 -29.36 -26.58 12.99
C LYS A 151 -28.30 -27.58 13.45
N ALA A 152 -27.02 -27.23 13.32
CA ALA A 152 -25.90 -28.07 13.75
C ALA A 152 -25.73 -28.16 15.29
N ARG A 153 -26.61 -27.53 16.08
CA ARG A 153 -26.53 -27.44 17.56
C ARG A 153 -25.18 -26.92 18.08
N GLN A 154 -24.44 -26.21 17.25
CA GLN A 154 -23.33 -25.40 17.73
C GLN A 154 -23.96 -24.20 18.43
N ALA A 155 -23.47 -23.86 19.63
CA ALA A 155 -23.88 -22.63 20.29
C ALA A 155 -23.73 -21.50 19.26
N ALA A 156 -24.85 -20.84 18.92
CA ALA A 156 -24.83 -19.79 17.92
C ALA A 156 -24.05 -18.63 18.52
N ALA A 157 -22.75 -18.58 18.22
CA ALA A 157 -21.87 -17.50 18.61
C ALA A 157 -22.53 -16.15 18.30
N ALA A 158 -22.30 -15.13 19.13
CA ALA A 158 -22.94 -13.82 19.01
C ALA A 158 -22.85 -13.24 17.58
N VAL A 159 -21.81 -13.61 16.83
CA VAL A 159 -21.63 -13.26 15.41
C VAL A 159 -22.81 -13.65 14.51
N TYR A 160 -23.58 -14.69 14.84
CA TYR A 160 -24.74 -15.19 14.06
C TYR A 160 -26.10 -14.63 14.52
N GLN A 161 -26.11 -13.67 15.44
CA GLN A 161 -27.34 -13.09 16.02
C GLN A 161 -27.59 -11.63 15.59
N GLN A 162 -26.83 -11.12 14.62
CA GLN A 162 -26.98 -9.75 14.12
C GLN A 162 -28.33 -9.52 13.43
N THR A 163 -28.91 -8.33 13.64
CA THR A 163 -30.03 -7.82 12.84
C THR A 163 -29.53 -7.35 11.47
N ARG A 164 -30.46 -7.20 10.52
CA ARG A 164 -30.11 -6.67 9.19
C ARG A 164 -29.45 -5.30 9.30
N ASP A 165 -30.02 -4.39 10.09
CA ASP A 165 -29.52 -3.02 10.19
C ASP A 165 -28.13 -2.97 10.84
N ALA A 166 -27.88 -3.78 11.88
CA ALA A 166 -26.55 -3.88 12.49
C ALA A 166 -25.51 -4.48 11.53
N TRP A 167 -25.92 -5.49 10.74
CA TRP A 167 -25.05 -6.07 9.72
C TRP A 167 -24.74 -5.06 8.62
N MET A 168 -25.73 -4.34 8.12
CA MET A 168 -25.54 -3.31 7.10
C MET A 168 -24.64 -2.17 7.61
N ALA A 169 -24.81 -1.74 8.86
CA ALA A 169 -23.97 -0.71 9.48
C ALA A 169 -22.50 -1.15 9.62
N SER A 170 -22.25 -2.43 9.90
CA SER A 170 -20.89 -2.99 9.98
C SER A 170 -20.27 -3.35 8.63
N HIS A 171 -21.04 -3.28 7.54
CA HIS A 171 -20.59 -3.55 6.18
C HIS A 171 -20.92 -2.35 5.27
N PRO A 172 -20.22 -1.20 5.43
CA PRO A 172 -20.48 -0.04 4.60
C PRO A 172 -20.13 -0.30 3.13
N LEU A 173 -20.65 0.57 2.25
CA LEU A 173 -20.47 0.47 0.81
C LEU A 173 -18.99 0.36 0.44
N GLY A 174 -18.67 -0.56 -0.49
CA GLY A 174 -17.32 -0.76 -1.00
C GLY A 174 -16.42 -1.63 -0.13
N CYS A 175 -16.75 -1.92 1.13
CA CYS A 175 -15.91 -2.80 1.96
C CYS A 175 -15.95 -4.26 1.48
N LEU A 176 -17.08 -4.73 0.95
CA LEU A 176 -17.16 -6.07 0.38
C LEU A 176 -16.30 -6.18 -0.89
N GLU A 177 -16.34 -5.15 -1.74
CA GLU A 177 -15.53 -5.02 -2.94
C GLU A 177 -14.04 -4.96 -2.61
N TYR A 178 -13.66 -4.20 -1.58
CA TYR A 178 -12.29 -4.16 -1.07
C TYR A 178 -11.81 -5.55 -0.67
N ARG A 179 -12.59 -6.28 0.14
CA ARG A 179 -12.30 -7.66 0.53
C ARG A 179 -12.18 -8.59 -0.67
N GLU A 180 -13.05 -8.45 -1.65
CA GLU A 180 -13.01 -9.27 -2.85
C GLU A 180 -11.79 -8.98 -3.70
N ALA A 181 -11.41 -7.70 -3.84
CA ALA A 181 -10.28 -7.26 -4.63
C ALA A 181 -8.93 -7.76 -4.06
N LEU A 182 -8.80 -7.80 -2.72
CA LEU A 182 -7.65 -8.34 -2.00
C LEU A 182 -7.75 -9.86 -1.71
N GLY A 183 -8.94 -10.43 -1.88
CA GLY A 183 -9.20 -11.86 -1.73
C GLY A 183 -8.44 -12.72 -2.76
N ALA A 184 -8.40 -14.04 -2.54
CA ALA A 184 -7.57 -14.96 -3.33
C ALA A 184 -7.86 -14.96 -4.84
N ARG A 185 -9.07 -14.56 -5.23
CA ARG A 185 -9.49 -14.48 -6.64
C ARG A 185 -9.44 -13.05 -7.21
N GLY A 186 -9.31 -12.05 -6.35
CA GLY A 186 -9.26 -10.63 -6.72
C GLY A 186 -7.96 -10.27 -7.43
N GLN A 187 -7.99 -9.18 -8.19
CA GLN A 187 -6.83 -8.75 -8.98
C GLN A 187 -5.63 -8.43 -8.09
N TYR A 188 -5.84 -7.65 -7.04
CA TYR A 188 -4.79 -7.25 -6.11
C TYR A 188 -4.37 -8.41 -5.23
N GLY A 189 -5.33 -9.22 -4.77
CA GLY A 189 -5.04 -10.41 -3.97
C GLY A 189 -4.20 -11.46 -4.70
N LYS A 190 -4.37 -11.61 -6.02
CA LYS A 190 -3.50 -12.45 -6.85
C LYS A 190 -2.09 -11.87 -6.95
N TRP A 191 -1.97 -10.57 -7.23
CA TRP A 191 -0.69 -9.89 -7.33
C TRP A 191 0.09 -9.90 -6.01
N LEU A 192 -0.56 -9.60 -4.88
CA LEU A 192 0.03 -9.64 -3.55
C LEU A 192 0.61 -11.02 -3.20
N ARG A 193 -0.06 -12.10 -3.59
CA ARG A 193 0.42 -13.48 -3.36
C ARG A 193 1.63 -13.87 -4.20
N THR A 194 2.08 -13.02 -5.11
CA THR A 194 3.36 -13.18 -5.83
C THR A 194 4.54 -12.52 -5.12
N LYS A 195 4.28 -11.76 -4.04
CA LYS A 195 5.29 -10.93 -3.38
C LYS A 195 6.01 -11.69 -2.28
N SER A 196 7.27 -11.35 -2.11
CA SER A 196 8.11 -11.83 -1.03
C SER A 196 7.95 -10.95 0.21
N ILE A 197 8.23 -11.50 1.39
CA ILE A 197 8.30 -10.73 2.65
C ILE A 197 9.67 -10.05 2.85
N ALA A 198 10.70 -10.55 2.16
CA ALA A 198 12.06 -10.05 2.19
C ALA A 198 12.77 -10.31 0.86
N THR A 199 13.80 -9.52 0.55
CA THR A 199 14.66 -9.71 -0.62
C THR A 199 16.09 -9.27 -0.32
N THR A 200 17.07 -9.83 -1.04
CA THR A 200 18.45 -9.35 -1.00
C THR A 200 18.82 -8.76 -2.35
N VAL A 201 19.35 -7.54 -2.38
CA VAL A 201 19.88 -6.88 -3.58
C VAL A 201 21.29 -6.41 -3.27
N ASP A 202 22.26 -6.85 -4.07
CA ASP A 202 23.68 -6.49 -3.93
C ASP A 202 24.22 -6.67 -2.49
N GLY A 203 23.88 -7.79 -1.86
CA GLY A 203 24.30 -8.14 -0.50
C GLY A 203 23.54 -7.40 0.61
N THR A 204 22.62 -6.48 0.28
CA THR A 204 21.77 -5.78 1.25
C THR A 204 20.42 -6.47 1.37
N LEU A 205 20.04 -6.84 2.60
CA LEU A 205 18.75 -7.44 2.92
C LEU A 205 17.70 -6.35 3.17
N PHE A 206 16.54 -6.47 2.51
CA PHE A 206 15.39 -5.60 2.67
C PHE A 206 14.18 -6.40 3.15
N MET A 207 13.43 -5.82 4.09
CA MET A 207 12.14 -6.28 4.57
C MET A 207 11.39 -5.12 5.21
N HIS A 208 10.13 -5.33 5.55
CA HIS A 208 9.30 -4.30 6.15
C HIS A 208 9.81 -3.83 7.53
N ALA A 209 10.03 -4.78 8.43
CA ALA A 209 10.54 -4.50 9.77
C ALA A 209 11.95 -5.06 9.93
N GLY A 210 12.11 -6.16 10.66
CA GLY A 210 13.40 -6.77 10.94
C GLY A 210 13.29 -8.25 11.25
N ILE A 211 14.45 -8.88 11.41
CA ILE A 211 14.57 -10.28 11.85
C ILE A 211 14.72 -10.30 13.36
N ASN A 212 13.91 -11.13 14.03
CA ASN A 212 14.16 -11.47 15.42
C ASN A 212 15.41 -12.38 15.50
N PRO A 213 16.43 -12.04 16.30
CA PRO A 213 17.63 -12.87 16.46
C PRO A 213 17.41 -14.20 17.19
N ASP A 214 16.24 -14.38 17.83
CA ASP A 214 15.90 -15.56 18.66
C ASP A 214 15.10 -16.63 17.92
#